data_AF-A0A815IV74-F1
#
_entry.id   AF-A0A815IV74-F1
#
_cell.length_a   1.000
_cell.length_b   1.000
_cell.length_c   1.000
_cell.angle_alpha   90.00
_cell.angle_beta   90.00
_cell.angle_gamma   90.00
#
_symmetry.space_group_name_H-M   'P 1'
#
loop_
_entity.id
_entity.type
_entity.pdbx_description
1 polymer ?
#
loop_
_entity_poly.entity_id
_entity_poly.type
_entity_poly.pdbx_seq_one_letter_code
_entity_poly.pdbx_strand_id
1 'polypeptide(L)'
;MIITGFILNTLSIITFYQPKCGEVGCGIYLLITSIIGQLSLVVFGIKFLYLLLTQMNNLSTARMNCTVMEFLLKFLPTITHWINAFVSIERTSMVLSGLKFKKKSSKTAAKIIIPLIVTFSFITTIHSLFNYHIINDPRINGRTWCVITFRNKYLEMYNSIINIMHLVTPFTINLSSAFIIVHSSKIKSIAIHSNYISTLHQQINAYKHLIISPIVLVLLTLPTLIFAFLFTCITEIKSWQNYLIIIGYFISFIPQMATFLIYVLPSTTYMDELKHVLHNVFKIHFF
;
A
#
# COMPACT_ATOMS: atom_id res chain seq x y z
N MET A 1 -15.41 -2.62 4.08
CA MET A 1 -14.12 -2.05 3.62
C MET A 1 -13.77 -0.77 4.36
N ILE A 2 -14.57 0.30 4.25
CA ILE A 2 -14.22 1.60 4.87
C ILE A 2 -14.15 1.49 6.40
N ILE A 3 -15.22 1.03 7.07
CA ILE A 3 -15.26 0.90 8.54
C ILE A 3 -14.15 -0.03 9.04
N THR A 4 -14.06 -1.23 8.45
CA THR A 4 -13.03 -2.22 8.80
C THR A 4 -11.62 -1.67 8.61
N GLY A 5 -11.36 -1.01 7.48
CA GLY A 5 -10.04 -0.44 7.19
C GLY A 5 -9.69 0.72 8.12
N PHE A 6 -10.67 1.56 8.48
CA PHE A 6 -10.49 2.65 9.44
C PHE A 6 -10.04 2.10 10.80
N ILE A 7 -10.69 1.05 11.30
CA ILE A 7 -10.33 0.40 12.56
C ILE A 7 -8.92 -0.20 12.47
N LEU A 8 -8.62 -0.97 11.43
CA LEU A 8 -7.32 -1.64 11.27
C LEU A 8 -6.15 -0.64 11.15
N ASN A 9 -6.33 0.43 10.38
CA ASN A 9 -5.30 1.46 10.24
C ASN A 9 -5.14 2.27 11.52
N THR A 10 -6.22 2.56 12.24
CA THR A 10 -6.16 3.22 13.55
C THR A 10 -5.37 2.38 14.57
N LEU A 11 -5.66 1.08 14.67
CA LEU A 11 -4.91 0.17 15.55
C LEU A 11 -3.42 0.09 15.15
N SER A 12 -3.12 0.09 13.85
CA SER A 12 -1.74 0.12 13.36
C SER A 12 -1.03 1.42 13.74
N ILE A 13 -1.69 2.57 13.59
CA ILE A 13 -1.15 3.87 13.98
C ILE A 13 -0.84 3.88 15.48
N ILE A 14 -1.78 3.47 16.32
CA ILE A 14 -1.59 3.39 17.78
C ILE A 14 -0.37 2.53 18.14
N THR A 15 -0.22 1.38 17.44
CA THR A 15 0.90 0.45 17.65
C THR A 15 2.22 1.08 17.25
N PHE A 16 2.35 1.55 16.00
CA PHE A 16 3.62 2.04 15.47
C PHE A 16 4.02 3.43 15.97
N TYR A 17 3.08 4.17 16.57
CA TYR A 17 3.37 5.43 17.26
C TYR A 17 4.21 5.21 18.53
N GLN A 18 4.21 3.99 19.10
CA GLN A 18 5.00 3.70 20.28
C GLN A 18 6.51 3.82 19.99
N PRO A 19 7.29 4.43 20.90
CA PRO A 19 8.71 4.72 20.69
C PRO A 19 9.53 3.45 20.44
N LYS A 20 9.16 2.33 21.07
CA LYS A 20 9.79 1.02 20.90
C LYS A 20 9.64 0.50 19.46
N CYS A 21 8.49 0.71 18.82
CA CYS A 21 8.29 0.30 17.43
C CYS A 21 9.10 1.18 16.46
N GLY A 22 9.31 2.45 16.80
CA GLY A 22 10.11 3.41 16.04
C GLY A 22 11.63 3.41 16.32
N GLU A 23 12.19 2.37 16.94
CA GLU A 23 13.64 2.21 17.12
C GLU A 23 14.37 1.91 15.81
N VAL A 24 13.67 1.30 14.86
CA VAL A 24 14.18 0.87 13.55
C VAL A 24 13.37 1.58 12.47
N GLY A 25 14.01 1.89 11.34
CA GLY A 25 13.37 2.54 10.18
C GLY A 25 12.07 1.87 9.73
N CYS A 26 12.03 0.53 9.77
CA CYS A 26 10.88 -0.30 9.44
C CYS A 26 9.60 0.14 10.18
N GLY A 27 9.67 0.44 11.48
CA GLY A 27 8.51 0.91 12.23
C GLY A 27 8.03 2.30 11.81
N ILE A 28 8.95 3.18 11.40
CA ILE A 28 8.60 4.51 10.87
C ILE A 28 7.91 4.38 9.52
N TYR A 29 8.44 3.53 8.63
CA TYR A 29 7.79 3.25 7.35
C TYR A 29 6.36 2.71 7.55
N LEU A 30 6.18 1.76 8.45
CA LEU A 30 4.86 1.18 8.76
C LEU A 30 3.88 2.18 9.38
N LEU A 31 4.36 3.09 10.23
CA LEU A 31 3.56 4.19 10.76
C LEU A 31 3.06 5.09 9.62
N ILE A 32 3.96 5.55 8.75
CA ILE A 32 3.60 6.40 7.61
C ILE A 32 2.66 5.67 6.65
N THR A 33 2.92 4.40 6.34
CA THR A 33 2.00 3.58 5.53
C THR A 33 0.60 3.51 6.16
N SER A 34 0.50 3.38 7.48
CA SER A 34 -0.81 3.32 8.16
C SER A 34 -1.55 4.67 8.09
N ILE A 35 -0.83 5.79 8.22
CA ILE A 35 -1.39 7.15 8.08
C ILE A 35 -1.86 7.40 6.64
N ILE A 36 -1.03 7.04 5.65
CA ILE A 36 -1.38 7.20 4.23
C ILE A 36 -2.55 6.29 3.85
N GLY A 37 -2.56 5.04 4.35
CA GLY A 37 -3.67 4.11 4.15
C GLY A 37 -4.97 4.65 4.73
N GLN A 38 -4.92 5.26 5.92
CA GLN A 38 -6.05 5.93 6.54
C GLN A 38 -6.57 7.10 5.69
N LEU A 39 -5.66 7.97 5.23
CA LEU A 39 -6.01 9.08 4.35
C LEU A 39 -6.64 8.58 3.04
N SER A 40 -6.08 7.53 2.44
CA SER A 40 -6.58 6.90 1.22
C SER A 40 -8.01 6.38 1.39
N LEU A 41 -8.32 5.73 2.53
CA LEU A 41 -9.69 5.28 2.83
C LEU A 41 -10.67 6.43 3.04
N VAL A 42 -10.23 7.54 3.65
CA VAL A 42 -11.07 8.74 3.81
C VAL A 42 -11.38 9.36 2.44
N VAL A 43 -10.37 9.54 1.58
CA VAL A 43 -10.56 10.04 0.21
C VAL A 43 -11.49 9.12 -0.58
N PHE A 44 -11.29 7.80 -0.47
CA PHE A 44 -12.15 6.81 -1.11
C PHE A 44 -13.60 6.90 -0.62
N GLY A 45 -13.79 7.03 0.70
CA GLY A 45 -15.10 7.21 1.31
C GLY A 45 -15.79 8.50 0.85
N ILE A 46 -15.07 9.62 0.80
CA ILE A 46 -15.59 10.90 0.31
C ILE A 46 -15.99 10.78 -1.16
N LYS A 47 -15.17 10.15 -2.02
CA LYS A 47 -15.52 9.91 -3.42
C LYS A 47 -16.76 9.04 -3.56
N PHE A 48 -16.89 8.00 -2.74
CA PHE A 48 -18.06 7.12 -2.75
C PHE A 48 -19.33 7.87 -2.31
N LEU A 49 -19.26 8.64 -1.23
CA LEU A 49 -20.36 9.50 -0.78
C LEU A 49 -20.71 10.54 -1.85
N TYR A 50 -19.71 11.15 -2.47
CA TYR A 50 -19.93 12.09 -3.55
C TYR A 50 -20.69 11.43 -4.71
N LEU A 51 -20.28 10.25 -5.15
CA LEU A 51 -20.94 9.51 -6.24
C LEU A 51 -22.39 9.15 -5.91
N LEU A 52 -22.70 8.85 -4.64
CA LEU A 52 -24.08 8.67 -4.17
C LEU A 52 -24.88 9.97 -4.20
N LEU A 53 -24.26 11.10 -3.84
CA LEU A 53 -24.90 12.42 -3.77
C LEU A 53 -25.01 13.13 -5.14
N THR A 54 -24.08 12.88 -6.08
CA THR A 54 -24.03 13.58 -7.39
C THR A 54 -25.02 13.09 -8.42
N GLN A 55 -25.93 12.19 -8.05
CA GLN A 55 -27.22 12.11 -8.76
C GLN A 55 -27.98 13.45 -8.74
N MET A 56 -27.52 14.46 -7.98
CA MET A 56 -28.10 15.81 -7.91
C MET A 56 -27.11 16.93 -8.35
N ASN A 57 -27.16 17.24 -9.65
CA ASN A 57 -27.28 18.58 -10.26
C ASN A 57 -26.20 19.70 -10.10
N ASN A 58 -24.89 19.45 -9.95
CA ASN A 58 -23.92 20.54 -10.13
C ASN A 58 -22.58 20.14 -10.78
N LEU A 59 -22.37 20.56 -12.04
CA LEU A 59 -21.29 20.09 -12.94
C LEU A 59 -19.90 20.67 -12.61
N SER A 60 -19.83 21.90 -12.06
CA SER A 60 -18.55 22.55 -11.76
C SER A 60 -17.84 21.94 -10.54
N THR A 61 -18.59 21.76 -9.45
CA THR A 61 -18.10 21.05 -8.25
C THR A 61 -17.71 19.61 -8.57
N ALA A 62 -18.41 18.97 -9.51
CA ALA A 62 -18.07 17.63 -9.98
C ALA A 62 -16.70 17.55 -10.64
N ARG A 63 -16.25 18.60 -11.32
CA ARG A 63 -14.97 18.61 -12.02
C ARG A 63 -13.79 18.70 -11.07
N MET A 64 -13.84 19.63 -10.12
CA MET A 64 -12.77 19.79 -9.13
C MET A 64 -12.67 18.54 -8.24
N ASN A 65 -13.81 17.97 -7.83
CA ASN A 65 -13.83 16.72 -7.07
C ASN A 65 -13.30 15.54 -7.89
N CYS A 66 -13.67 15.42 -9.17
CA CYS A 66 -13.14 14.41 -10.09
C CYS A 66 -11.61 14.47 -10.16
N THR A 67 -11.04 15.62 -10.50
CA THR A 67 -9.58 15.76 -10.66
C THR A 67 -8.82 15.49 -9.37
N VAL A 68 -9.22 16.11 -8.26
CA VAL A 68 -8.47 16.02 -6.99
C VAL A 68 -8.60 14.62 -6.38
N MET A 69 -9.80 14.04 -6.38
CA MET A 69 -10.02 12.72 -5.78
C MET A 69 -9.32 11.62 -6.58
N GLU A 70 -9.40 11.63 -7.92
CA GLU A 70 -8.68 10.63 -8.72
C GLU A 70 -7.16 10.75 -8.57
N PHE A 71 -6.64 11.98 -8.53
CA PHE A 71 -5.23 12.20 -8.26
C PHE A 71 -4.82 11.64 -6.89
N LEU A 72 -5.54 11.98 -5.82
CA LEU A 72 -5.22 11.49 -4.47
C LEU A 72 -5.31 9.95 -4.39
N LEU A 73 -6.33 9.36 -5.01
CA LEU A 73 -6.51 7.91 -5.05
C LEU A 73 -5.46 7.18 -5.90
N LYS A 74 -4.72 7.89 -6.76
CA LYS A 74 -3.55 7.36 -7.47
C LYS A 74 -2.24 7.61 -6.72
N PHE A 75 -2.10 8.81 -6.16
CA PHE A 75 -0.89 9.28 -5.49
C PHE A 75 -0.64 8.56 -4.16
N LEU A 76 -1.66 8.45 -3.30
CA LEU A 76 -1.51 7.85 -1.97
C LEU A 76 -1.14 6.35 -2.04
N PRO A 77 -1.78 5.51 -2.87
CA PRO A 77 -1.34 4.13 -3.04
C PRO A 77 0.07 4.01 -3.62
N THR A 78 0.45 4.87 -4.57
CA THR A 78 1.81 4.89 -5.15
C THR A 78 2.88 5.07 -4.06
N ILE A 79 2.69 6.03 -3.15
CA ILE A 79 3.62 6.23 -2.03
C ILE A 79 3.70 4.97 -1.17
N THR A 80 2.55 4.38 -0.85
CA THR A 80 2.48 3.16 -0.05
C THR A 80 3.23 1.98 -0.69
N HIS A 81 3.12 1.79 -2.00
CA HIS A 81 3.86 0.74 -2.72
C HIS A 81 5.37 0.92 -2.57
N TRP A 82 5.88 2.14 -2.75
CA TRP A 82 7.29 2.44 -2.56
C TRP A 82 7.74 2.26 -1.12
N ILE A 83 7.01 2.78 -0.14
CA ILE A 83 7.35 2.62 1.27
C ILE A 83 7.41 1.13 1.64
N ASN A 84 6.46 0.32 1.17
CA ASN A 84 6.47 -1.12 1.39
C ASN A 84 7.66 -1.83 0.73
N ALA A 85 8.11 -1.37 -0.45
CA ALA A 85 9.34 -1.87 -1.06
C ALA A 85 10.56 -1.58 -0.17
N PHE A 86 10.65 -0.38 0.42
CA PHE A 86 11.71 -0.04 1.37
C PHE A 86 11.62 -0.80 2.70
N VAL A 87 10.40 -1.11 3.18
CA VAL A 87 10.20 -2.03 4.31
C VAL A 87 10.82 -3.39 4.00
N SER A 88 10.59 -3.93 2.80
CA SER A 88 11.17 -5.20 2.37
C SER A 88 12.69 -5.15 2.23
N ILE A 89 13.25 -4.08 1.66
CA ILE A 89 14.71 -3.88 1.59
C ILE A 89 15.32 -3.87 2.99
N GLU A 90 14.78 -3.07 3.91
CA GLU A 90 15.32 -2.94 5.25
C GLU A 90 15.24 -4.26 6.03
N ARG A 91 14.13 -4.98 5.89
CA ARG A 91 13.95 -6.32 6.45
C ARG A 91 14.98 -7.31 5.90
N THR A 92 15.23 -7.29 4.59
CA THR A 92 16.31 -8.09 3.98
C THR A 92 17.67 -7.69 4.55
N SER A 93 17.96 -6.39 4.69
CA SER A 93 19.21 -5.91 5.30
C SER A 93 19.39 -6.35 6.74
N MET A 94 18.32 -6.37 7.55
CA MET A 94 18.34 -6.89 8.93
C MET A 94 18.72 -8.37 8.95
N VAL A 95 18.11 -9.20 8.09
CA VAL A 95 18.42 -10.64 8.00
C VAL A 95 19.85 -10.87 7.54
N LEU A 96 20.34 -10.14 6.54
CA LEU A 96 21.71 -10.29 6.02
C LEU A 96 22.77 -9.79 7.00
N SER A 97 22.53 -8.67 7.67
CA SER A 97 23.51 -8.05 8.57
C SER A 97 23.52 -8.66 9.97
N GLY A 98 22.42 -9.28 10.41
CA GLY A 98 22.29 -9.87 11.74
C GLY A 98 22.69 -8.87 12.85
N LEU A 99 23.65 -9.28 13.69
CA LEU A 99 24.16 -8.47 14.81
C LEU A 99 24.87 -7.18 14.39
N LYS A 100 25.32 -7.05 13.13
CA LYS A 100 25.98 -5.84 12.62
C LYS A 100 24.98 -4.75 12.21
N PHE A 101 23.68 -5.00 12.30
CA PHE A 101 22.65 -4.05 11.91
C PHE A 101 22.59 -2.84 12.86
N LYS A 102 22.85 -1.64 12.32
CA LYS A 102 22.84 -0.39 13.09
C LYS A 102 21.46 0.26 13.07
N LYS A 103 20.65 0.02 14.11
CA LYS A 103 19.29 0.59 14.27
C LYS A 103 19.24 2.12 14.07
N LYS A 104 20.16 2.87 14.68
CA LYS A 104 20.23 4.35 14.57
C LYS A 104 20.40 4.82 13.12
N SER A 105 21.24 4.12 12.34
CA SER A 105 21.46 4.44 10.93
C SER A 105 20.20 4.21 10.10
N SER A 106 19.51 3.08 10.33
CA SER A 106 18.28 2.76 9.57
C SER A 106 17.14 3.74 9.90
N LYS A 107 17.03 4.17 11.16
CA LYS A 107 16.10 5.23 11.58
C LYS A 107 16.34 6.55 10.84
N THR A 108 17.60 6.98 10.74
CA THR A 108 17.95 8.20 10.01
C THR A 108 17.66 8.06 8.52
N ALA A 109 18.00 6.90 7.93
CA ALA A 109 17.69 6.61 6.53
C ALA A 109 16.19 6.71 6.23
N ALA A 110 15.34 6.12 7.08
CA ALA A 110 13.88 6.19 6.90
C ALA A 110 13.36 7.63 6.88
N LYS A 111 13.84 8.49 7.79
CA LYS A 111 13.45 9.91 7.83
C LYS A 111 13.83 10.68 6.58
N ILE A 112 14.87 10.26 5.85
CA ILE A 112 15.32 10.89 4.61
C ILE A 112 14.59 10.28 3.41
N ILE A 113 14.43 8.96 3.38
CA ILE A 113 13.83 8.23 2.26
C ILE A 113 12.34 8.55 2.10
N ILE A 114 11.59 8.67 3.20
CA ILE A 114 10.15 8.97 3.16
C ILE A 114 9.85 10.26 2.37
N PRO A 115 10.41 11.44 2.71
CA PRO A 115 10.13 12.66 1.96
C PRO A 115 10.62 12.59 0.51
N LEU A 116 11.71 11.85 0.22
CA LEU A 116 12.17 11.62 -1.14
C LEU A 116 11.15 10.80 -1.96
N ILE A 117 10.57 9.73 -1.40
CA ILE A 117 9.53 8.94 -2.05
C ILE A 117 8.28 9.79 -2.32
N VAL A 118 7.85 10.59 -1.35
CA VAL A 118 6.68 11.47 -1.50
C VAL A 118 6.91 12.47 -2.63
N THR A 119 8.09 13.10 -2.65
CA THR A 119 8.46 14.08 -3.69
C THR A 119 8.57 13.43 -5.06
N PHE A 120 9.25 12.28 -5.15
CA PHE A 120 9.37 11.51 -6.38
C PHE A 120 7.99 11.13 -6.94
N SER A 121 7.13 10.57 -6.09
CA SER A 121 5.77 10.16 -6.48
C SER A 121 4.92 11.35 -6.91
N PHE A 122 5.15 12.54 -6.34
CA PHE A 122 4.40 13.73 -6.69
C PHE A 122 4.81 14.23 -8.07
N ILE A 123 6.13 14.38 -8.30
CA ILE A 123 6.67 14.86 -9.59
C ILE A 123 6.25 13.94 -10.74
N THR A 124 6.26 12.63 -10.54
CA THR A 124 5.90 11.67 -11.59
C THR A 124 4.40 11.57 -11.85
N THR A 125 3.54 12.02 -10.93
CA THR A 125 2.08 11.89 -11.07
C THR A 125 1.36 13.22 -11.29
N ILE A 126 2.03 14.36 -11.10
CA ILE A 126 1.43 15.70 -11.21
C ILE A 126 0.80 15.96 -12.58
N HIS A 127 1.34 15.36 -13.66
CA HIS A 127 0.77 15.51 -15.01
C HIS A 127 -0.68 15.04 -15.07
N SER A 128 -1.08 14.09 -14.22
CA SER A 128 -2.46 13.57 -14.20
C SER A 128 -3.47 14.62 -13.75
N LEU A 129 -3.11 15.55 -12.85
CA LEU A 129 -4.00 16.63 -12.38
C LEU A 129 -4.55 17.48 -13.53
N PHE A 130 -3.76 17.68 -14.60
CA PHE A 130 -4.14 18.55 -15.70
C PHE A 130 -4.91 17.84 -16.82
N ASN A 131 -5.01 16.51 -16.79
CA ASN A 131 -5.55 15.70 -17.89
C ASN A 131 -6.81 14.90 -17.51
N TYR A 132 -7.40 15.16 -16.33
CA TYR A 132 -8.70 14.59 -15.96
C TYR A 132 -9.85 15.38 -16.57
N HIS A 133 -10.76 14.66 -17.25
CA HIS A 133 -11.95 15.22 -17.88
C HIS A 133 -13.18 14.42 -17.47
N ILE A 134 -14.32 15.13 -17.36
CA ILE A 134 -15.63 14.49 -17.18
C ILE A 134 -16.18 14.14 -18.56
N ILE A 135 -16.55 12.88 -18.76
CA ILE A 135 -17.26 12.41 -19.95
C ILE A 135 -18.65 11.93 -19.55
N ASN A 136 -19.67 12.33 -20.30
CA ASN A 136 -21.03 11.80 -20.13
C ASN A 136 -21.09 10.39 -20.71
N ASP A 137 -21.64 9.44 -19.97
CA ASP A 137 -21.86 8.09 -20.47
C ASP A 137 -22.92 8.14 -21.60
N PRO A 138 -22.54 7.80 -22.85
CA PRO A 138 -23.49 7.85 -23.96
C PRO A 138 -24.61 6.80 -23.83
N ARG A 139 -24.45 5.82 -22.94
CA ARG A 139 -25.41 4.73 -22.72
C ARG A 139 -26.45 5.05 -21.64
N ILE A 140 -26.19 6.03 -20.77
CA ILE A 140 -27.04 6.35 -19.62
C ILE A 140 -27.10 7.88 -19.43
N ASN A 141 -28.25 8.47 -19.72
CA ASN A 141 -28.48 9.90 -19.50
C ASN A 141 -28.24 10.28 -18.03
N GLY A 142 -27.41 11.29 -17.80
CA GLY A 142 -27.11 11.82 -16.47
C GLY A 142 -25.98 11.11 -15.71
N ARG A 143 -25.36 10.06 -16.28
CA ARG A 143 -24.18 9.43 -15.67
C ARG A 143 -22.89 10.05 -16.22
N THR A 144 -22.03 10.54 -15.34
CA THR A 144 -20.73 11.13 -15.68
C THR A 144 -19.58 10.28 -15.17
N TRP A 145 -18.56 10.06 -15.99
CA TRP A 145 -17.32 9.38 -15.62
C TRP A 145 -16.16 10.38 -15.58
N CYS A 146 -15.30 10.23 -14.57
CA CYS A 146 -14.03 10.94 -14.48
C CYS A 146 -12.96 10.08 -15.14
N VAL A 147 -12.46 10.51 -16.30
CA VAL A 147 -11.45 9.75 -17.04
C VAL A 147 -10.26 10.64 -17.39
N ILE A 148 -9.08 10.01 -17.47
CA ILE A 148 -7.88 10.70 -17.94
C ILE A 148 -7.84 10.61 -19.46
N THR A 149 -7.75 11.75 -20.14
CA THR A 149 -7.63 11.80 -21.60
C THR A 149 -6.45 12.67 -21.98
N PHE A 150 -5.53 12.12 -22.76
CA PHE A 150 -4.35 12.84 -23.22
C PHE A 150 -4.56 13.31 -24.65
N ARG A 151 -4.38 14.61 -24.89
CA ARG A 151 -4.38 15.16 -26.26
C ARG A 151 -3.12 14.77 -27.04
N ASN A 152 -2.03 14.50 -26.33
CA ASN A 152 -0.72 14.20 -26.90
C ASN A 152 -0.34 12.74 -26.64
N LYS A 153 -0.03 11.99 -27.70
CA LYS A 153 0.45 10.60 -27.63
C LYS A 153 1.71 10.44 -26.77
N TYR A 154 2.59 11.44 -26.73
CA TYR A 154 3.78 11.42 -25.88
C TYR A 154 3.43 11.43 -24.38
N LEU A 155 2.40 12.20 -23.99
CA LEU A 155 1.92 12.24 -22.59
C LEU A 155 1.21 10.95 -22.20
N GLU A 156 0.46 10.36 -23.12
CA GLU A 156 -0.17 9.05 -22.93
C GLU A 156 0.88 7.96 -22.71
N MET A 157 1.91 7.91 -23.56
CA MET A 157 3.03 6.98 -23.42
C MET A 157 3.78 7.19 -22.10
N TYR A 158 4.07 8.45 -21.75
CA TYR A 158 4.69 8.79 -20.47
C TYR A 158 3.86 8.29 -19.28
N ASN A 159 2.55 8.55 -19.27
CA ASN A 159 1.66 8.11 -18.22
C ASN A 159 1.65 6.57 -18.08
N SER A 160 1.63 5.85 -19.21
CA SER A 160 1.69 4.39 -19.21
C SER A 160 3.01 3.88 -18.63
N ILE A 161 4.15 4.45 -19.06
CA ILE A 161 5.48 4.08 -18.53
C ILE A 161 5.56 4.32 -17.02
N ILE A 162 5.11 5.49 -16.55
CA ILE A 162 5.15 5.82 -15.12
C ILE A 162 4.24 4.89 -14.31
N ASN A 163 3.03 4.58 -14.78
CA ASN A 163 2.13 3.66 -14.08
C ASN A 163 2.74 2.25 -14.00
N ILE A 164 3.34 1.77 -15.09
CA ILE A 164 4.04 0.48 -15.12
C ILE A 164 5.21 0.51 -14.14
N MET A 165 6.03 1.56 -14.14
CA MET A 165 7.17 1.69 -13.24
C MET A 165 6.75 1.70 -11.76
N HIS A 166 5.75 2.51 -11.39
CA HIS A 166 5.23 2.57 -10.03
C HIS A 166 4.55 1.29 -9.54
N LEU A 167 4.11 0.43 -10.46
CA LEU A 167 3.50 -0.85 -10.13
C LEU A 167 4.54 -1.99 -10.10
N VAL A 168 5.34 -2.11 -11.16
CA VAL A 168 6.28 -3.23 -11.37
C VAL A 168 7.52 -3.08 -10.50
N THR A 169 8.09 -1.89 -10.35
CA THR A 169 9.33 -1.73 -9.59
C THR A 169 9.17 -2.08 -8.10
N PRO A 170 8.15 -1.55 -7.38
CA PRO A 170 7.93 -1.99 -6.00
C PRO A 170 7.59 -3.48 -5.89
N PHE A 171 6.86 -4.02 -6.87
CA PHE A 171 6.53 -5.45 -6.93
C PHE A 171 7.78 -6.33 -7.03
N THR A 172 8.69 -6.03 -7.96
CA THR A 172 9.92 -6.81 -8.16
C THR A 172 10.87 -6.71 -6.98
N ILE A 173 10.94 -5.55 -6.30
CA ILE A 173 11.69 -5.39 -5.05
C ILE A 173 11.11 -6.30 -3.96
N ASN A 174 9.79 -6.26 -3.73
CA ASN A 174 9.16 -7.12 -2.73
C ASN A 174 9.37 -8.61 -3.02
N LEU A 175 9.22 -9.00 -4.29
CA LEU A 175 9.41 -10.38 -4.72
C LEU A 175 10.86 -10.84 -4.52
N SER A 176 11.84 -10.05 -4.97
CA SER A 176 13.26 -10.36 -4.81
C SER A 176 13.68 -10.41 -3.34
N SER A 177 13.22 -9.48 -2.51
CA SER A 177 13.42 -9.50 -1.06
C SER A 177 12.93 -10.81 -0.42
N ALA A 178 11.76 -11.31 -0.84
CA ALA A 178 11.22 -12.58 -0.34
C ALA A 178 12.17 -13.75 -0.67
N PHE A 179 12.62 -13.85 -1.93
CA PHE A 179 13.58 -14.88 -2.37
C PHE A 179 14.91 -14.81 -1.61
N ILE A 180 15.46 -13.61 -1.42
CA ILE A 180 16.73 -13.41 -0.72
C ILE A 180 16.64 -13.87 0.74
N ILE A 181 15.53 -13.55 1.44
CA ILE A 181 15.33 -13.96 2.84
C ILE A 181 15.28 -15.49 2.96
N VAL A 182 14.54 -16.16 2.07
CA VAL A 182 14.43 -17.62 2.05
C VAL A 182 15.79 -18.26 1.77
N HIS A 183 16.53 -17.75 0.77
CA HIS A 183 17.84 -18.29 0.41
C HIS A 183 18.89 -18.08 1.51
N SER A 184 18.94 -16.89 2.11
CA SER A 184 19.86 -16.58 3.21
C SER A 184 19.62 -17.48 4.43
N SER A 185 18.35 -17.77 4.74
CA SER A 185 17.97 -18.68 5.82
C SER A 185 18.46 -20.12 5.55
N LYS A 186 18.30 -20.60 4.31
CA LYS A 186 18.83 -21.91 3.87
C LYS A 186 20.36 -22.00 4.06
N ILE A 187 21.12 -21.01 3.61
CA ILE A 187 22.59 -21.03 3.74
C ILE A 187 23.01 -21.09 5.22
N LYS A 188 22.38 -20.29 6.09
CA LYS A 188 22.69 -20.28 7.53
C LYS A 188 22.39 -21.63 8.20
N SER A 189 21.33 -22.32 7.79
CA SER A 189 21.00 -23.64 8.35
C SER A 189 22.05 -24.70 8.00
N ILE A 190 22.56 -24.69 6.77
CA ILE A 190 23.60 -25.63 6.30
C ILE A 190 24.93 -25.39 7.05
N ALA A 191 25.30 -24.13 7.26
CA ALA A 191 26.54 -23.75 7.94
C ALA A 191 26.59 -24.14 9.43
N ILE A 192 25.42 -24.29 10.07
CA ILE A 192 25.32 -24.63 11.51
C ILE A 192 25.26 -26.17 11.72
N HIS A 193 25.29 -26.99 10.65
CA HIS A 193 25.18 -28.46 10.74
C HIS A 193 23.99 -28.95 11.59
N SER A 194 22.94 -28.13 11.64
CA SER A 194 21.68 -28.47 12.29
C SER A 194 20.72 -29.01 11.24
N ASN A 195 19.82 -29.90 11.66
CA ASN A 195 18.89 -30.57 10.76
C ASN A 195 18.09 -29.50 9.99
N TYR A 196 18.27 -29.42 8.66
CA TYR A 196 17.77 -28.33 7.79
C TYR A 196 16.33 -27.92 8.11
N ILE A 197 15.46 -28.91 8.31
CA ILE A 197 14.04 -28.71 8.64
C ILE A 197 13.83 -28.07 10.03
N SER A 198 14.62 -28.45 11.04
CA SER A 198 14.50 -27.92 12.41
C SER A 198 14.97 -26.47 12.53
N THR A 199 16.07 -26.13 11.85
CA THR A 199 16.63 -24.77 11.81
C THR A 199 15.80 -23.86 10.90
N LEU A 200 15.26 -24.40 9.80
CA LEU A 200 14.23 -23.71 9.02
C LEU A 200 12.97 -23.46 9.83
N HIS A 201 12.48 -24.42 10.61
CA HIS A 201 11.31 -24.20 11.46
C HIS A 201 11.56 -23.12 12.50
N GLN A 202 12.74 -23.09 13.14
CA GLN A 202 13.12 -22.03 14.09
C GLN A 202 13.30 -20.67 13.42
N GLN A 203 13.96 -20.60 12.26
CA GLN A 203 14.15 -19.35 11.52
C GLN A 203 12.86 -18.87 10.83
N ILE A 204 12.04 -19.76 10.29
CA ILE A 204 10.70 -19.44 9.77
C ILE A 204 9.79 -19.03 10.90
N ASN A 205 9.84 -19.63 12.10
CA ASN A 205 9.07 -19.09 13.23
C ASN A 205 9.60 -17.73 13.68
N ALA A 206 10.92 -17.52 13.72
CA ALA A 206 11.53 -16.25 14.11
C ALA A 206 11.31 -15.13 13.06
N TYR A 207 11.25 -15.47 11.78
CA TYR A 207 11.15 -14.54 10.65
C TYR A 207 9.86 -14.68 9.83
N LYS A 208 8.85 -15.41 10.34
CA LYS A 208 7.56 -15.71 9.69
C LYS A 208 6.91 -14.44 9.16
N HIS A 209 6.92 -13.42 10.00
CA HIS A 209 6.32 -12.11 9.76
C HIS A 209 7.07 -11.27 8.72
N LEU A 210 8.36 -11.59 8.47
CA LEU A 210 9.15 -10.93 7.44
C LEU A 210 8.95 -11.55 6.06
N ILE A 211 8.60 -12.85 5.99
CA ILE A 211 8.33 -13.55 4.72
C ILE A 211 6.86 -13.43 4.31
N ILE A 212 5.92 -13.50 5.26
CA ILE A 212 4.47 -13.35 4.99
C ILE A 212 4.17 -12.00 4.35
N SER A 213 4.85 -10.95 4.80
CA SER A 213 4.56 -9.60 4.34
C SER A 213 4.76 -9.38 2.84
N PRO A 214 5.96 -9.62 2.27
CA PRO A 214 6.17 -9.50 0.82
C PRO A 214 5.23 -10.38 0.00
N ILE A 215 4.95 -11.61 0.45
CA ILE A 215 4.07 -12.57 -0.26
C ILE A 215 2.63 -12.07 -0.27
N VAL A 216 2.11 -11.63 0.88
CA VAL A 216 0.75 -11.09 0.96
C VAL A 216 0.64 -9.80 0.16
N LEU A 217 1.68 -8.95 0.15
CA LEU A 217 1.70 -7.74 -0.67
C LEU A 217 1.66 -8.06 -2.17
N VAL A 218 2.44 -9.05 -2.61
CA VAL A 218 2.46 -9.57 -3.98
C VAL A 218 1.09 -10.10 -4.37
N LEU A 219 0.48 -10.94 -3.52
CA LEU A 219 -0.87 -11.49 -3.74
C LEU A 219 -1.95 -10.41 -3.81
N LEU A 220 -1.85 -9.37 -2.99
CA LEU A 220 -2.82 -8.27 -2.97
C LEU A 220 -2.66 -7.32 -4.17
N THR A 221 -1.45 -7.18 -4.72
CA THR A 221 -1.16 -6.28 -5.85
C THR A 221 -1.41 -6.96 -7.21
N LEU A 222 -1.35 -8.29 -7.26
CA LEU A 222 -1.53 -9.09 -8.47
C LEU A 222 -2.89 -8.89 -9.17
N PRO A 223 -4.03 -8.86 -8.46
CA PRO A 223 -5.32 -8.57 -9.07
C PRO A 223 -5.33 -7.20 -9.75
N THR A 224 -4.76 -6.18 -9.11
CA THR A 224 -4.70 -4.82 -9.69
C THR A 224 -3.87 -4.77 -10.96
N LEU A 225 -2.75 -5.51 -11.01
CA LEU A 225 -1.94 -5.68 -12.22
C LEU A 225 -2.76 -6.36 -13.32
N ILE A 226 -3.43 -7.47 -13.01
CA ILE A 226 -4.29 -8.19 -13.96
C ILE A 226 -5.40 -7.28 -14.50
N PHE A 227 -6.09 -6.54 -13.63
CA PHE A 227 -7.17 -5.63 -14.03
C PHE A 227 -6.66 -4.49 -14.92
N ALA A 228 -5.50 -3.90 -14.60
CA ALA A 228 -4.89 -2.83 -15.38
C ALA A 228 -4.49 -3.28 -16.80
N PHE A 229 -4.05 -4.52 -16.98
CA PHE A 229 -3.66 -5.03 -18.30
C PHE A 229 -4.82 -5.62 -19.10
N LEU A 230 -5.75 -6.34 -18.46
CA LEU A 230 -6.84 -7.01 -19.17
C LEU A 230 -7.97 -6.06 -19.60
N PHE A 231 -8.33 -5.06 -18.79
CA PHE A 231 -9.52 -4.24 -19.04
C PHE A 231 -9.27 -2.95 -19.81
N THR A 232 -8.00 -2.54 -19.98
CA THR A 232 -7.64 -1.40 -20.84
C THR A 232 -7.81 -1.73 -22.33
N CYS A 233 -7.91 -3.01 -22.70
CA CYS A 233 -7.96 -3.49 -24.07
C CYS A 233 -9.34 -3.92 -24.57
N ILE A 234 -10.43 -3.68 -23.82
CA ILE A 234 -11.77 -4.17 -24.19
C ILE A 234 -12.60 -3.03 -24.80
N THR A 235 -12.88 -3.14 -26.09
CA THR A 235 -13.68 -2.17 -26.86
C THR A 235 -15.19 -2.26 -26.60
N GLU A 236 -15.69 -3.42 -26.17
CA GLU A 236 -17.10 -3.64 -25.83
C GLU A 236 -17.27 -4.25 -24.43
N ILE A 237 -17.70 -3.42 -23.48
CA ILE A 237 -17.90 -3.84 -22.09
C ILE A 237 -19.26 -4.50 -21.92
N LYS A 238 -19.28 -5.82 -21.67
CA LYS A 238 -20.48 -6.60 -21.31
C LYS A 238 -20.89 -6.32 -19.85
N SER A 239 -22.15 -6.55 -19.51
CA SER A 239 -22.72 -6.27 -18.18
C SER A 239 -21.94 -6.93 -17.03
N TRP A 240 -21.50 -8.19 -17.19
CA TRP A 240 -20.70 -8.90 -16.18
C TRP A 240 -19.30 -8.27 -15.96
N GLN A 241 -18.71 -7.68 -17.00
CA GLN A 241 -17.39 -7.05 -16.93
C GLN A 241 -17.42 -5.76 -16.11
N ASN A 242 -18.52 -5.01 -16.14
CA ASN A 242 -18.71 -3.84 -15.28
C ASN A 242 -18.63 -4.20 -13.79
N TYR A 243 -19.28 -5.29 -13.38
CA TYR A 243 -19.21 -5.76 -11.99
C TYR A 243 -17.79 -6.17 -11.61
N LEU A 244 -17.05 -6.83 -12.51
CA LEU A 244 -15.66 -7.20 -12.26
C LEU A 244 -14.72 -6.00 -12.15
N ILE A 245 -14.90 -4.96 -12.97
CA ILE A 245 -14.12 -3.72 -12.86
C ILE A 245 -14.37 -3.05 -11.50
N ILE A 246 -15.63 -3.00 -11.05
CA ILE A 246 -15.98 -2.43 -9.75
C ILE A 246 -15.37 -3.28 -8.61
N ILE A 247 -15.50 -4.60 -8.67
CA ILE A 247 -14.89 -5.50 -7.68
C ILE A 247 -13.36 -5.33 -7.66
N GLY A 248 -12.72 -5.31 -8.82
CA GLY A 248 -11.28 -5.08 -8.96
C GLY A 248 -10.85 -3.73 -8.38
N TYR A 249 -11.68 -2.71 -8.54
CA TYR A 249 -11.45 -1.39 -7.94
C TYR A 249 -11.52 -1.45 -6.41
N PHE A 250 -12.47 -2.16 -5.80
CA PHE A 250 -12.46 -2.33 -4.34
C PHE A 250 -11.26 -3.17 -3.85
N ILE A 251 -10.89 -4.23 -4.59
CA ILE A 251 -9.76 -5.10 -4.26
C ILE A 251 -8.44 -4.31 -4.24
N SER A 252 -8.24 -3.37 -5.15
CA SER A 252 -7.00 -2.56 -5.21
C SER A 252 -6.78 -1.68 -3.97
N PHE A 253 -7.82 -1.42 -3.16
CA PHE A 253 -7.69 -0.71 -1.89
C PHE A 253 -7.47 -1.62 -0.67
N ILE A 254 -7.56 -2.95 -0.81
CA ILE A 254 -7.25 -3.89 0.27
C ILE A 254 -5.81 -3.71 0.81
N PRO A 255 -4.75 -3.55 -0.03
CA PRO A 255 -3.42 -3.24 0.46
C PRO A 255 -3.36 -2.04 1.43
N GLN A 256 -4.21 -1.02 1.23
CA GLN A 256 -4.19 0.21 2.04
C GLN A 256 -4.75 0.02 3.46
N MET A 257 -5.40 -1.11 3.76
CA MET A 257 -5.86 -1.48 5.10
C MET A 257 -5.15 -2.70 5.68
N ALA A 258 -4.25 -3.31 4.92
CA ALA A 258 -3.65 -4.60 5.27
C ALA A 258 -2.48 -4.48 6.26
N THR A 259 -1.99 -3.27 6.57
CA THR A 259 -0.82 -3.08 7.43
C THR A 259 -0.95 -3.78 8.77
N PHE A 260 -2.11 -3.67 9.41
CA PHE A 260 -2.38 -4.35 10.68
C PHE A 260 -2.25 -5.87 10.54
N LEU A 261 -2.96 -6.44 9.56
CA LEU A 261 -3.05 -7.88 9.35
C LEU A 261 -1.72 -8.49 8.92
N ILE A 262 -0.93 -7.74 8.16
CA ILE A 262 0.35 -8.19 7.63
C ILE A 262 1.47 -8.06 8.66
N TYR A 263 1.50 -6.97 9.42
CA TYR A 263 2.65 -6.61 10.22
C TYR A 263 2.41 -6.73 11.72
N VAL A 264 1.28 -6.22 12.23
CA VAL A 264 0.98 -6.20 13.66
C VAL A 264 0.44 -7.54 14.14
N LEU A 265 -0.62 -8.03 13.50
CA LEU A 265 -1.33 -9.24 13.91
C LEU A 265 -0.41 -10.45 14.09
N PRO A 266 0.52 -10.73 13.16
CA PRO A 266 1.30 -11.94 13.29
C PRO A 266 2.52 -11.70 14.20
N SER A 267 3.03 -10.47 14.35
CA SER A 267 4.20 -10.17 15.19
C SER A 267 3.87 -10.13 16.68
N THR A 268 4.51 -10.99 17.47
CA THR A 268 4.40 -10.98 18.95
C THR A 268 4.84 -9.63 19.52
N THR A 269 5.97 -9.10 19.04
CA THR A 269 6.52 -7.82 19.52
C THR A 269 5.56 -6.65 19.33
N TYR A 270 4.93 -6.52 18.15
CA TYR A 270 3.99 -5.43 17.91
C TYR A 270 2.65 -5.67 18.62
N MET A 271 2.21 -6.92 18.73
CA MET A 271 0.99 -7.28 19.43
C MET A 271 1.08 -7.00 20.95
N ASP A 272 2.23 -7.27 21.56
CA ASP A 272 2.44 -7.01 22.99
C ASP A 272 2.44 -5.52 23.31
N GLU A 273 3.06 -4.70 22.44
CA GLU A 273 2.99 -3.24 22.57
C GLU A 273 1.56 -2.72 22.40
N LEU A 274 0.79 -3.25 21.44
CA LEU A 274 -0.62 -2.88 21.29
C LEU A 274 -1.43 -3.22 22.54
N LYS A 275 -1.27 -4.43 23.10
CA LYS A 275 -1.96 -4.84 24.33
C LYS A 275 -1.61 -3.94 25.51
N HIS A 276 -0.33 -3.60 25.67
CA HIS A 276 0.14 -2.70 26.73
C HIS A 276 -0.51 -1.31 26.62
N VAL A 277 -0.56 -0.74 25.40
CA VAL A 277 -1.19 0.56 25.17
C VAL A 277 -2.69 0.52 25.41
N LEU A 278 -3.39 -0.49 24.87
CA LEU A 278 -4.83 -0.63 25.07
C LEU A 278 -5.17 -0.80 26.55
N HIS A 279 -4.41 -1.62 27.28
CA HIS A 279 -4.61 -1.78 28.72
C HIS A 279 -4.50 -0.44 29.47
N ASN A 280 -3.49 0.38 29.15
CA ASN A 280 -3.30 1.68 29.79
C ASN A 280 -4.42 2.67 29.42
N VAL A 281 -4.87 2.69 28.17
CA VAL A 281 -5.98 3.57 27.73
C VAL A 281 -7.29 3.18 28.41
N PHE A 282 -7.61 1.89 28.48
CA PHE A 282 -8.82 1.41 29.16
C PHE A 282 -8.77 1.64 30.67
N LYS A 283 -7.58 1.61 31.29
CA LYS A 283 -7.39 1.91 32.71
C LYS A 283 -7.60 3.39 33.04
N ILE A 284 -7.21 4.29 32.13
CA ILE A 284 -7.43 5.74 32.27
C ILE A 284 -8.90 6.11 32.11
N HIS A 285 -9.69 5.34 31.35
CA HIS A 285 -11.10 5.63 31.14
C HIS A 285 -12.03 5.15 32.26
N PHE A 286 -11.51 4.36 33.22
CA PHE A 286 -12.25 3.83 34.37
C PHE A 286 -11.93 4.55 35.70
N PHE A 287 -11.19 5.66 35.65
CA PHE A 287 -10.93 6.57 36.77
C PHE A 287 -11.37 7.98 36.39
#